data_AF-A0A933EJ60-F1
#
_entry.id   AF-A0A933EJ60-F1
#
_cell.length_a   1.000
_cell.length_b   1.000
_cell.length_c   1.000
_cell.angle_alpha   90.00
_cell.angle_beta   90.00
_cell.angle_gamma   90.00
#
_symmetry.space_group_name_H-M   'P 1'
#
loop_
_entity.id
_entity.type
_entity.pdbx_description
1 polymer ?
#
loop_
_entity_poly.entity_id
_entity_poly.type
_entity_poly.pdbx_seq_one_letter_code
_entity_poly.pdbx_strand_id
1 'polypeptide(L)' 'MTTQKEIVSTTFQTRAEVAFSGRLPSEGKARNFTVMCDEPPVLGGGDTAPRPLEYFLLSIGF' A
#
# COMPACT_ATOMS: atom_id res chain seq x y z
N MET A 1 -39.62 31.06 -1.07
CA MET A 1 -38.50 30.55 -0.25
C MET A 1 -38.10 29.20 -0.82
N THR A 2 -36.99 29.12 -1.53
CA THR A 2 -36.53 27.90 -2.21
C THR A 2 -35.38 27.32 -1.41
N THR A 3 -35.60 26.18 -0.77
CA THR A 3 -34.59 25.50 0.05
C THR A 3 -33.57 24.83 -0.86
N GLN A 4 -32.32 25.29 -0.82
CA GLN A 4 -31.20 24.57 -1.45
C GLN A 4 -30.92 23.30 -0.65
N LYS A 5 -30.86 22.16 -1.34
CA LYS A 5 -30.51 20.86 -0.77
C LYS A 5 -28.98 20.77 -0.76
N GLU A 6 -28.37 20.76 0.43
CA GLU A 6 -26.93 20.53 0.58
C GLU A 6 -26.57 19.15 0.01
N ILE A 7 -25.68 19.13 -0.98
CA ILE A 7 -25.11 17.90 -1.52
C ILE A 7 -23.85 17.61 -0.70
N VAL A 8 -23.96 16.72 0.28
CA VAL A 8 -22.80 16.20 1.01
C VAL A 8 -22.07 15.22 0.08
N SER A 9 -20.92 15.62 -0.45
CA SER A 9 -20.02 14.74 -1.19
C SER A 9 -19.06 14.05 -0.24
N THR A 10 -19.10 12.72 -0.18
CA THR A 10 -18.14 11.93 0.61
C THR A 10 -16.94 11.59 -0.27
N THR A 11 -15.79 12.19 0.02
CA THR A 11 -14.53 11.83 -0.63
C THR A 11 -13.97 10.55 0.00
N PHE A 12 -13.78 9.51 -0.81
CA PHE A 12 -13.00 8.34 -0.42
C PHE A 12 -11.53 8.54 -0.79
N GLN A 13 -10.62 8.24 0.13
CA GLN A 13 -9.18 8.28 -0.13
C GLN A 13 -8.55 6.92 0.17
N THR A 14 -7.80 6.40 -0.80
CA THR A 14 -6.90 5.27 -0.60
C THR A 14 -5.53 5.80 -0.21
N ARG A 15 -4.96 5.29 0.89
CA ARG A 15 -3.62 5.66 1.36
C ARG A 15 -2.83 4.41 1.74
N ALA A 16 -1.57 4.40 1.31
CA ALA A 16 -0.55 3.50 1.80
C ALA A 16 0.74 4.29 2.05
N GLU A 17 1.51 3.89 3.05
CA GLU A 17 2.74 4.55 3.46
C GLU A 17 3.84 3.52 3.65
N VAL A 18 5.07 3.87 3.27
CA VAL A 18 6.25 3.04 3.50
C VAL A 18 7.29 3.90 4.20
N ALA A 19 7.84 3.39 5.31
CA ALA A 19 8.98 3.99 5.98
C ALA A 19 10.25 3.23 5.58
N PHE A 20 10.86 3.61 4.45
CA PHE A 20 12.07 2.93 3.98
C PHE A 20 13.28 3.33 4.82
N SER A 21 13.88 2.35 5.51
CA SER A 21 15.04 2.56 6.40
C SER A 21 16.39 2.29 5.72
N GLY A 22 16.41 2.15 4.39
CA GLY A 22 17.63 1.83 3.64
C GLY A 22 18.01 0.35 3.63
N ARG A 23 17.19 -0.51 4.23
CA ARG A 23 17.41 -1.96 4.33
C ARG A 23 16.14 -2.74 4.01
N LEU A 24 16.33 -4.00 3.62
CA LEU A 24 15.27 -4.99 3.43
C LEU A 24 15.21 -5.98 4.61
N PRO A 25 14.05 -6.59 4.88
CA PRO A 25 12.74 -6.26 4.31
C PRO A 25 12.25 -4.88 4.78
N SER A 26 11.39 -4.26 3.97
CA SER A 26 10.73 -2.99 4.27
C SER A 26 9.31 -3.21 4.78
N GLU A 27 8.85 -2.33 5.67
CA GLU A 27 7.49 -2.35 6.23
C GLU A 27 6.65 -1.21 5.63
N GLY A 28 5.45 -1.55 5.16
CA GLY A 28 4.42 -0.62 4.72
C GLY A 28 3.14 -0.73 5.55
N LYS A 29 2.34 0.34 5.55
CA LYS A 29 1.03 0.42 6.18
C LYS A 29 -0.04 0.76 5.16
N ALA A 30 -1.15 0.02 5.19
CA ALA A 30 -2.37 0.33 4.46
C ALA A 30 -3.56 0.21 5.41
N ARG A 31 -4.13 1.35 5.84
CA ARG A 31 -5.12 1.41 6.94
C ARG A 31 -4.56 0.70 8.20
N ASN A 32 -5.26 -0.32 8.70
CA ASN A 32 -4.86 -1.09 9.89
C ASN A 32 -4.01 -2.32 9.54
N PHE A 33 -3.59 -2.48 8.28
CA PHE A 33 -2.80 -3.62 7.82
C PHE A 33 -1.32 -3.24 7.70
N THR A 34 -0.46 -4.14 8.20
CA THR A 34 0.99 -4.10 7.97
C THR A 34 1.31 -5.01 6.80
N VAL A 35 2.11 -4.51 5.85
CA VAL A 35 2.56 -5.26 4.68
C VAL A 35 4.09 -5.28 4.70
N MET A 36 4.67 -6.46 4.53
CA MET A 36 6.13 -6.62 4.39
C MET A 36 6.48 -6.71 2.91
N CYS A 37 7.59 -6.10 2.52
CA CYS A 37 8.08 -6.13 1.14
C CYS A 37 9.59 -6.38 1.15
N ASP A 38 10.03 -7.40 0.43
CA ASP A 38 11.42 -7.87 0.39
C ASP A 38 11.86 -8.12 -1.05
N GLU A 39 13.11 -8.50 -1.23
CA GLU A 39 13.67 -8.96 -2.49
C GLU A 39 14.42 -10.29 -2.29
N PRO A 40 14.71 -11.05 -3.35
CA PRO A 40 15.51 -12.27 -3.26
C PRO A 40 16.99 -11.95 -2.96
N PRO A 41 17.80 -12.95 -2.56
CA PRO A 41 19.20 -12.73 -2.20
C PRO A 41 20.04 -12.15 -3.33
N VAL A 42 19.72 -12.47 -4.59
CA VAL A 42 20.40 -11.91 -5.78
C VAL A 42 20.23 -10.40 -5.93
N LEU A 43 19.22 -9.82 -5.27
CA LEU A 43 18.95 -8.38 -5.23
C LEU A 43 19.23 -7.76 -3.85
N GLY A 44 19.85 -8.52 -2.94
CA GLY A 44 20.25 -8.04 -1.61
C GLY A 44 19.17 -8.12 -0.53
N GLY A 45 18.06 -8.83 -0.77
CA GLY A 45 17.03 -9.09 0.23
C GLY A 45 17.09 -10.50 0.83
N GLY A 46 16.10 -10.83 1.66
CA GLY A 46 16.04 -12.08 2.43
C GLY A 46 15.08 -13.14 1.89
N ASP A 47 14.32 -12.85 0.82
CA ASP A 47 13.22 -13.68 0.31
C ASP A 47 12.17 -14.04 1.39
N THR A 48 11.92 -13.11 2.31
CA THR A 48 11.03 -13.32 3.47
C THR A 48 9.63 -12.73 3.29
N ALA A 49 9.41 -11.96 2.23
CA ALA A 49 8.14 -11.36 1.87
C ALA A 49 8.05 -11.16 0.34
N PRO A 50 6.84 -10.98 -0.23
CA PRO A 50 6.69 -10.71 -1.65
C PRO A 50 7.41 -9.44 -2.10
N ARG A 51 7.82 -9.43 -3.36
CA ARG A 51 8.48 -8.30 -4.02
C ARG A 51 7.48 -7.20 -4.35
N PRO A 52 7.92 -5.94 -4.53
CA PRO A 52 7.03 -4.85 -4.94
C PRO A 52 6.24 -5.18 -6.21
N LEU A 53 6.90 -5.81 -7.19
CA LEU A 53 6.27 -6.16 -8.47
C LEU A 53 5.21 -7.28 -8.31
N GLU A 54 5.39 -8.18 -7.34
CA GLU A 54 4.41 -9.23 -7.07
C GLU A 54 3.14 -8.64 -6.45
N TYR A 55 3.27 -7.68 -5.52
CA TYR A 55 2.13 -6.92 -5.03
C TYR A 55 1.40 -6.17 -6.15
N PHE A 56 2.14 -5.54 -7.08
CA PHE A 56 1.55 -4.88 -8.23
C PHE A 56 0.76 -5.85 -9.13
N LEU A 57 1.34 -7.00 -9.47
CA LEU A 57 0.66 -8.01 -10.30
C LEU A 57 -0.57 -8.59 -9.59
N LEU A 58 -0.46 -8.86 -8.28
CA LEU A 58 -1.58 -9.32 -7.46
C LEU A 58 -2.73 -8.29 -7.44
N SER A 59 -2.42 -6.99 -7.40
CA SER A 59 -3.41 -5.91 -7.41
C SER A 59 -4.23 -5.79 -8.71
N ILE A 60 -3.85 -6.50 -9.76
CA ILE A 60 -4.66 -6.61 -10.99
C ILE A 60 -5.76 -7.67 -10.81
N GLY A 61 -5.51 -8.67 -9.95
CA GLY A 61 -6.41 -9.81 -9.74
C GLY A 61 -7.47 -9.62 -8.65
N PHE A 62 -7.33 -8.62 -7.78
CA PHE A 62 -8.30 -8.24 -6.74
C PHE A 62 -8.51 -6.72 -6.74
#